data_AF-A0A925UW67-F1
#
_entry.id   AF-A0A925UW67-F1
#
_cell.length_a   1.000
_cell.length_b   1.000
_cell.length_c   1.000
_cell.angle_alpha   90.00
_cell.angle_beta   90.00
_cell.angle_gamma   90.00
#
_symmetry.space_group_name_H-M   'P 1'
#
loop_
_entity.id
_entity.type
_entity.pdbx_description
1 polymer ?
#
loop_
_entity_poly.entity_id
_entity_poly.type
_entity_poly.pdbx_seq_one_letter_code
_entity_poly.pdbx_strand_id
1 'polypeptide(L)'
;MRQTLKLFAVAALILPFAVAPAQDLMSFLKDSKIPQRIKAADLGEDMRAMKITYEKQAGGGGDIFSMLMNPMMMMMGAFGQAAVGEEKPADPSQAAAMAFFDKLAISWTNGSTIKMFEQDFLVTYSVQVNMAEAMKSKNPPDLSQADLTLTLINTKQIASITPRLDMTKAEWLKPAPVPPPTGAADKTKTISNAKQLALATLMYAADFDDVIPYVQSTKGGFEVTEPYFKNREITKSLNPNGAKLLLNMALAGVNMSGIELPAETILFYEDKEWPDGTRVVAFTDGHVKSLSAEEWERFKPTLSLKLPRVGKPLPATLGSNWDVGDR
;
A
#
# COMPACT_ATOMS: atom_id res chain seq x y z
N MET A 1 -8.12 35.03 -34.11
CA MET A 1 -8.79 35.25 -32.81
C MET A 1 -8.70 33.96 -32.02
N ARG A 2 -7.77 33.94 -31.06
CA ARG A 2 -7.35 32.79 -30.26
C ARG A 2 -7.71 33.07 -28.79
N GLN A 3 -7.96 32.01 -28.04
CA GLN A 3 -7.79 31.89 -26.58
C GLN A 3 -8.55 32.89 -25.68
N THR A 4 -9.78 32.54 -25.28
CA THR A 4 -10.37 33.03 -24.01
C THR A 4 -11.57 32.16 -23.62
N LEU A 5 -11.34 30.93 -23.13
CA LEU A 5 -12.35 30.21 -22.33
C LEU A 5 -11.75 29.00 -21.60
N LYS A 6 -10.88 29.24 -20.61
CA LYS A 6 -10.49 28.25 -19.59
C LYS A 6 -10.25 28.99 -18.27
N LEU A 7 -11.32 29.41 -17.60
CA LEU A 7 -11.26 30.07 -16.29
C LEU A 7 -12.58 29.88 -15.53
N PHE A 8 -12.95 28.62 -15.29
CA PHE A 8 -14.02 28.26 -14.34
C PHE A 8 -13.73 26.86 -13.76
N ALA A 9 -12.76 26.78 -12.86
CA ALA A 9 -12.51 25.58 -12.04
C ALA A 9 -11.67 25.91 -10.78
N VAL A 10 -12.03 26.93 -10.00
CA VAL A 10 -11.46 27.19 -8.65
C VAL A 10 -12.56 27.61 -7.65
N ALA A 11 -13.83 27.28 -7.90
CA ALA A 11 -14.95 27.69 -7.05
C ALA A 11 -15.58 26.54 -6.23
N ALA A 12 -14.90 25.40 -6.09
CA ALA A 12 -15.44 24.22 -5.42
C ALA A 12 -14.63 23.81 -4.20
N LEU A 13 -14.51 24.71 -3.22
CA LEU A 13 -14.40 24.42 -1.78
C LEU A 13 -14.56 25.68 -0.93
N ILE A 14 -15.34 26.65 -1.41
CA ILE A 14 -15.86 27.73 -0.57
C ILE A 14 -17.13 27.17 0.05
N LEU A 15 -17.09 26.94 1.37
CA LEU A 15 -18.27 26.66 2.21
C LEU A 15 -19.43 27.62 1.84
N PRO A 16 -20.71 27.23 2.05
CA PRO A 16 -21.85 27.90 1.45
C PRO A 16 -22.14 29.24 2.15
N PHE A 17 -21.40 30.30 1.85
CA PHE A 17 -21.76 31.66 2.26
C PHE A 17 -21.41 32.69 1.17
N ALA A 18 -22.46 33.36 0.71
CA ALA A 18 -22.53 34.65 0.03
C ALA A 18 -21.65 34.85 -1.22
N VAL A 19 -22.31 34.93 -2.38
CA VAL A 19 -21.74 35.46 -3.62
C VAL A 19 -21.47 36.96 -3.43
N ALA A 20 -20.28 37.28 -2.92
CA ALA A 20 -19.74 38.64 -2.85
C ALA A 20 -19.10 39.04 -4.21
N PRO A 21 -18.91 40.34 -4.51
CA PRO A 21 -18.49 40.79 -5.83
C PRO A 21 -17.10 40.27 -6.20
N ALA A 22 -17.02 39.48 -7.27
CA ALA A 22 -15.81 38.81 -7.75
C ALA A 22 -14.63 39.76 -8.11
N GLN A 23 -14.83 41.08 -8.12
CA GLN A 23 -13.82 42.06 -8.51
C GLN A 23 -12.68 42.21 -7.49
N ASP A 24 -12.97 42.26 -6.18
CA ASP A 24 -11.94 42.43 -5.14
C ASP A 24 -11.07 41.19 -4.97
N LEU A 25 -11.65 40.00 -5.15
CA LEU A 25 -10.89 38.76 -5.15
C LEU A 25 -9.96 38.70 -6.38
N MET A 26 -10.43 39.12 -7.55
CA MET A 26 -9.64 39.05 -8.79
C MET A 26 -8.52 40.09 -8.86
N SER A 27 -8.65 41.24 -8.22
CA SER A 27 -7.55 42.23 -8.11
C SER A 27 -6.46 41.72 -7.16
N PHE A 28 -6.85 41.11 -6.04
CA PHE A 28 -5.93 40.45 -5.11
C PHE A 28 -5.18 39.28 -5.76
N LEU A 29 -5.90 38.40 -6.47
CA LEU A 29 -5.31 37.26 -7.18
C LEU A 29 -4.37 37.66 -8.32
N LYS A 30 -4.33 38.95 -8.71
CA LYS A 30 -3.39 39.51 -9.68
C LYS A 30 -2.15 40.13 -9.04
N ASP A 31 -2.09 40.27 -7.71
CA ASP A 31 -0.88 40.73 -7.04
C ASP A 31 0.23 39.70 -7.24
N SER A 32 1.28 40.10 -7.96
CA SER A 32 2.43 39.25 -8.25
C SER A 32 3.18 38.79 -6.99
N LYS A 33 2.96 39.44 -5.84
CA LYS A 33 3.62 39.11 -4.57
C LYS A 33 3.00 37.91 -3.87
N ILE A 34 1.77 37.52 -4.20
CA ILE A 34 1.06 36.41 -3.56
C ILE A 34 0.64 35.43 -4.66
N PRO A 35 1.58 34.61 -5.18
CA PRO A 35 1.27 33.68 -6.25
C PRO A 35 0.18 32.69 -5.81
N GLN A 36 -0.73 32.32 -6.71
CA GLN A 36 -1.75 31.31 -6.40
C GLN A 36 -1.16 29.92 -6.16
N ARG A 37 -0.02 29.64 -6.79
CA ARG A 37 0.73 28.39 -6.67
C ARG A 37 2.20 28.67 -6.56
N ILE A 38 2.87 27.95 -5.68
CA ILE A 38 4.31 28.05 -5.46
C ILE A 38 4.88 26.65 -5.29
N LYS A 39 6.04 26.37 -5.87
CA LYS A 39 6.72 25.10 -5.58
C LYS A 39 7.26 25.15 -4.16
N ALA A 40 7.29 24.01 -3.49
CA ALA A 40 7.89 23.93 -2.15
C ALA A 40 9.35 24.42 -2.14
N ALA A 41 10.10 24.19 -3.23
CA ALA A 41 11.47 24.67 -3.40
C ALA A 41 11.58 26.21 -3.50
N ASP A 42 10.51 26.89 -3.90
CA ASP A 42 10.48 28.35 -4.12
C ASP A 42 9.95 29.13 -2.92
N LEU A 43 9.54 28.45 -1.84
CA LEU A 43 9.12 29.10 -0.59
C LEU A 43 10.21 30.05 -0.05
N GLY A 44 9.83 31.25 0.37
CA GLY A 44 10.72 32.21 1.02
C GLY A 44 11.33 31.68 2.32
N GLU A 45 12.48 32.22 2.72
CA GLU A 45 13.16 31.84 3.98
C GLU A 45 12.37 32.24 5.23
N ASP A 46 11.45 33.20 5.10
CA ASP A 46 10.55 33.68 6.15
C ASP A 46 9.34 32.75 6.37
N MET A 47 9.07 31.84 5.44
CA MET A 47 7.94 30.91 5.51
C MET A 47 8.23 29.80 6.52
N ARG A 48 7.28 29.59 7.44
CA ARG A 48 7.37 28.56 8.48
C ARG A 48 6.28 27.52 8.30
N ALA A 49 6.63 26.26 8.56
CA ALA A 49 5.67 25.17 8.66
C ALA A 49 4.84 25.32 9.93
N MET A 50 3.52 25.38 9.76
CA MET A 50 2.55 25.54 10.83
C MET A 50 1.49 24.46 10.72
N LYS A 51 1.08 23.91 11.87
CA LYS A 51 -0.16 23.16 11.99
C LYS A 51 -1.25 24.12 12.46
N ILE A 52 -2.30 24.27 11.65
CA ILE A 52 -3.42 25.18 11.94
C ILE A 52 -4.61 24.32 12.32
N THR A 53 -5.10 24.51 13.54
CA THR A 53 -6.30 23.84 14.07
C THR A 53 -7.46 24.82 14.06
N TYR A 54 -8.63 24.38 13.62
CA TYR A 54 -9.83 25.22 13.54
C TYR A 54 -10.74 25.05 14.76
N GLU A 55 -11.46 26.10 15.13
CA GLU A 55 -12.48 26.02 16.16
C GLU A 55 -13.62 25.12 15.66
N LYS A 56 -14.04 24.16 16.50
CA LYS A 56 -15.16 23.26 16.16
C LYS A 56 -16.41 24.11 15.97
N GLN A 57 -16.84 24.30 14.72
CA GLN A 57 -18.09 24.97 14.45
C GLN A 57 -19.22 24.13 15.05
N ALA A 58 -20.09 24.77 15.85
CA ALA A 58 -21.23 24.16 16.50
C ALA A 58 -22.23 23.64 15.45
N GLY A 59 -21.97 22.45 14.94
CA GLY A 59 -22.65 21.86 13.78
C GLY A 59 -22.04 20.55 13.26
N GLY A 60 -20.98 20.02 13.88
CA GLY A 60 -20.49 18.65 13.62
C GLY A 60 -19.43 18.52 12.52
N GLY A 61 -18.97 19.61 11.92
CA GLY A 61 -17.78 19.62 11.07
C GLY A 61 -16.54 19.91 11.91
N GLY A 62 -15.83 18.88 12.35
CA GLY A 62 -14.51 19.08 12.95
C GLY A 62 -13.50 19.62 11.92
N ASP A 63 -12.32 20.04 12.41
CA ASP A 63 -11.12 20.40 11.63
C ASP A 63 -11.01 19.61 10.30
N ILE A 64 -10.57 20.24 9.21
CA ILE A 64 -10.29 19.57 7.92
C ILE A 64 -9.49 18.28 8.15
N PHE A 65 -8.56 18.29 9.10
CA PHE A 65 -7.84 17.08 9.50
C PHE A 65 -8.79 16.02 10.08
N SER A 66 -9.69 16.36 10.99
CA SER A 66 -10.68 15.42 11.55
C SER A 66 -11.72 14.92 10.52
N MET A 67 -12.08 15.75 9.53
CA MET A 67 -12.89 15.33 8.38
C MET A 67 -12.15 14.35 7.48
N LEU A 68 -10.83 14.51 7.32
CA LEU A 68 -9.97 13.57 6.59
C LEU A 68 -9.70 12.29 7.40
N MET A 69 -9.59 12.42 8.72
CA MET A 69 -9.27 11.33 9.64
C MET A 69 -10.41 10.33 9.81
N ASN A 70 -11.68 10.73 9.72
CA ASN A 70 -12.79 9.76 9.83
C ASN A 70 -12.80 8.73 8.67
N PRO A 71 -12.74 9.14 7.39
CA PRO A 71 -12.56 8.22 6.27
C PRO A 71 -11.22 7.47 6.35
N MET A 72 -10.17 8.10 6.88
CA MET A 72 -8.87 7.47 7.03
C MET A 72 -8.86 6.41 8.12
N MET A 73 -9.52 6.60 9.26
CA MET A 73 -9.65 5.60 10.31
C MET A 73 -10.45 4.40 9.80
N MET A 74 -11.47 4.63 8.98
CA MET A 74 -12.14 3.55 8.24
C MET A 74 -11.18 2.85 7.26
N MET A 75 -10.33 3.59 6.55
CA MET A 75 -9.35 3.03 5.65
C MET A 75 -8.27 2.23 6.40
N MET A 76 -7.72 2.75 7.49
CA MET A 76 -6.75 2.03 8.33
C MET A 76 -7.37 0.77 8.93
N GLY A 77 -8.65 0.81 9.32
CA GLY A 77 -9.40 -0.38 9.71
C GLY A 77 -9.60 -1.41 8.59
N ALA A 78 -9.67 -0.96 7.33
CA ALA A 78 -9.75 -1.83 6.15
C ALA A 78 -8.39 -2.36 5.66
N PHE A 79 -7.30 -1.64 5.95
CA PHE A 79 -5.92 -2.01 5.58
C PHE A 79 -5.17 -2.79 6.67
N GLY A 80 -5.71 -2.88 7.89
CA GLY A 80 -5.13 -3.69 8.95
C GLY A 80 -6.10 -3.80 10.10
N GLN A 81 -6.67 -4.99 10.27
CA GLN A 81 -7.55 -5.35 11.38
C GLN A 81 -6.75 -5.37 12.69
N ALA A 82 -6.48 -4.21 13.27
CA ALA A 82 -6.06 -4.07 14.66
C ALA A 82 -7.31 -3.84 15.50
N ALA A 83 -7.85 -4.95 16.03
CA ALA A 83 -8.78 -4.91 17.13
C ALA A 83 -8.13 -4.20 18.32
N VAL A 84 -8.90 -3.33 18.96
CA VAL A 84 -8.60 -2.63 20.21
C VAL A 84 -8.09 -3.65 21.24
N GLY A 85 -6.79 -3.66 21.58
CA GLY A 85 -6.31 -4.55 22.66
C GLY A 85 -4.80 -4.70 22.90
N GLU A 86 -3.93 -4.60 21.89
CA GLU A 86 -2.48 -4.78 22.11
C GLU A 86 -1.65 -3.69 21.42
N GLU A 87 -0.79 -3.02 22.18
CA GLU A 87 0.26 -2.12 21.70
C GLU A 87 1.33 -2.94 20.92
N LYS A 88 1.01 -3.39 19.71
CA LYS A 88 2.04 -3.83 18.79
C LYS A 88 2.74 -2.60 18.19
N PRO A 89 4.07 -2.63 18.03
CA PRO A 89 4.80 -1.55 17.36
C PRO A 89 4.16 -1.30 16.00
N ALA A 90 3.90 -0.03 15.69
CA ALA A 90 3.19 0.36 14.48
C ALA A 90 3.87 -0.26 13.25
N ASP A 91 3.08 -0.95 12.43
CA ASP A 91 3.53 -1.49 11.15
C ASP A 91 4.25 -0.37 10.36
N PRO A 92 5.44 -0.61 9.79
CA PRO A 92 6.16 0.38 8.97
C PRO A 92 5.28 1.05 7.91
N SER A 93 4.29 0.34 7.36
CA SER A 93 3.31 0.89 6.42
C SER A 93 2.36 1.89 7.07
N GLN A 94 1.89 1.63 8.29
CA GLN A 94 1.08 2.56 9.07
C GLN A 94 1.89 3.80 9.47
N ALA A 95 3.15 3.61 9.89
CA ALA A 95 4.04 4.72 10.22
C ALA A 95 4.28 5.65 9.01
N ALA A 96 4.52 5.07 7.83
CA ALA A 96 4.67 5.83 6.58
C ALA A 96 3.38 6.53 6.15
N ALA A 97 2.21 5.88 6.29
CA ALA A 97 0.92 6.51 6.03
C ALA A 97 0.66 7.69 6.98
N MET A 98 0.92 7.52 8.28
CA MET A 98 0.80 8.59 9.27
C MET A 98 1.75 9.75 8.97
N ALA A 99 3.00 9.47 8.59
CA ALA A 99 3.96 10.50 8.18
C ALA A 99 3.51 11.27 6.93
N PHE A 100 2.90 10.58 5.96
CA PHE A 100 2.30 11.21 4.78
C PHE A 100 1.17 12.16 5.15
N PHE A 101 0.24 11.72 6.01
CA PHE A 101 -0.89 12.56 6.43
C PHE A 101 -0.48 13.70 7.35
N ASP A 102 0.51 13.47 8.19
CA ASP A 102 1.09 14.53 9.02
C ASP A 102 1.75 15.61 8.15
N LYS A 103 2.42 15.25 7.05
CA LYS A 103 2.88 16.22 6.04
C LYS A 103 1.70 16.97 5.38
N LEU A 104 0.62 16.29 5.00
CA LEU A 104 -0.55 16.96 4.40
C LEU A 104 -1.24 17.97 5.32
N ALA A 105 -1.13 17.82 6.63
CA ALA A 105 -1.71 18.75 7.60
C ALA A 105 -0.89 20.06 7.75
N ILE A 106 0.27 20.17 7.12
CA ILE A 106 1.17 21.32 7.24
C ILE A 106 0.78 22.42 6.27
N SER A 107 0.68 23.64 6.81
CA SER A 107 0.53 24.87 6.05
C SER A 107 1.78 25.73 6.21
N TRP A 108 2.25 26.34 5.13
CA TRP A 108 3.38 27.27 5.13
C TRP A 108 2.87 28.71 5.18
N THR A 109 3.38 29.50 6.12
CA THR A 109 3.01 30.92 6.25
C THR A 109 4.14 31.73 6.88
N ASN A 110 4.19 33.02 6.56
CA ASN A 110 5.05 34.01 7.21
C ASN A 110 4.26 34.88 8.22
N GLY A 111 2.99 34.54 8.49
CA GLY A 111 2.12 35.29 9.39
C GLY A 111 1.44 36.51 8.77
N SER A 112 1.64 36.76 7.47
CA SER A 112 0.94 37.85 6.78
C SER A 112 -0.57 37.61 6.74
N THR A 113 -1.32 38.70 6.95
CA THR A 113 -2.77 38.70 6.87
C THR A 113 -3.23 39.69 5.81
N ILE A 114 -4.38 39.42 5.23
CA ILE A 114 -5.04 40.27 4.25
C ILE A 114 -6.46 40.55 4.71
N LYS A 115 -6.95 41.75 4.45
CA LYS A 115 -8.33 42.13 4.78
C LYS A 115 -9.21 41.99 3.54
N MET A 116 -10.24 41.17 3.61
CA MET A 116 -11.25 41.01 2.56
C MET A 116 -12.62 41.03 3.23
N PHE A 117 -13.57 41.83 2.72
CA PHE A 117 -14.93 41.90 3.27
C PHE A 117 -14.98 42.16 4.78
N GLU A 118 -14.11 43.07 5.25
CA GLU A 118 -13.97 43.43 6.68
C GLU A 118 -13.50 42.28 7.59
N GLN A 119 -13.03 41.18 7.01
CA GLN A 119 -12.49 40.04 7.73
C GLN A 119 -11.00 39.89 7.42
N ASP A 120 -10.22 39.50 8.43
CA ASP A 120 -8.81 39.23 8.28
C ASP A 120 -8.60 37.75 7.94
N PHE A 121 -7.81 37.50 6.90
CA PHE A 121 -7.45 36.17 6.46
C PHE A 121 -5.94 35.98 6.55
N LEU A 122 -5.52 34.88 7.17
CA LEU A 122 -4.14 34.43 7.17
C LEU A 122 -3.80 33.85 5.79
N VAL A 123 -2.70 34.33 5.21
CA VAL A 123 -2.17 33.83 3.94
C VAL A 123 -1.34 32.58 4.22
N THR A 124 -1.75 31.44 3.67
CA THR A 124 -1.03 30.17 3.81
C THR A 124 -0.89 29.44 2.49
N TYR A 125 0.05 28.50 2.44
CA TYR A 125 0.27 27.63 1.29
C TYR A 125 0.27 26.19 1.77
N SER A 126 -0.57 25.34 1.18
CA SER A 126 -0.69 23.93 1.54
C SER A 126 -0.75 23.06 0.29
N VAL A 127 -0.41 21.78 0.42
CA VAL A 127 -0.56 20.84 -0.69
C VAL A 127 -2.04 20.52 -0.86
N GLN A 128 -2.56 20.68 -2.06
CA GLN A 128 -3.87 20.15 -2.42
C GLN A 128 -3.68 18.83 -3.17
N VAL A 129 -3.85 17.72 -2.47
CA VAL A 129 -3.87 16.38 -3.09
C VAL A 129 -5.29 16.04 -3.50
N ASN A 130 -5.46 15.66 -4.77
CA ASN A 130 -6.69 15.01 -5.19
C ASN A 130 -6.74 13.62 -4.58
N MET A 131 -7.48 13.48 -3.47
CA MET A 131 -7.50 12.22 -2.73
C MET A 131 -8.03 11.05 -3.54
N ALA A 132 -8.95 11.28 -4.49
CA ALA A 132 -9.46 10.23 -5.36
C ALA A 132 -8.39 9.70 -6.33
N GLU A 133 -7.45 10.55 -6.74
CA GLU A 133 -6.33 10.17 -7.60
C GLU A 133 -5.21 9.50 -6.79
N ALA A 134 -4.91 10.05 -5.60
CA ALA A 134 -3.95 9.45 -4.67
C ALA A 134 -4.34 8.02 -4.26
N MET A 135 -5.64 7.75 -4.03
CA MET A 135 -6.13 6.41 -3.71
C MET A 135 -6.10 5.43 -4.90
N LYS A 136 -6.10 5.93 -6.14
CA LYS A 136 -5.99 5.09 -7.34
C LYS A 136 -4.54 4.76 -7.70
N SER A 137 -3.59 5.55 -7.22
CA SER A 137 -2.17 5.33 -7.44
C SER A 137 -1.66 4.18 -6.58
N LYS A 138 -0.78 3.34 -7.13
CA LYS A 138 -0.07 2.31 -6.37
C LYS A 138 0.96 2.90 -5.39
N ASN A 139 1.40 4.12 -5.65
CA ASN A 139 2.40 4.83 -4.85
C ASN A 139 1.81 6.16 -4.36
N PRO A 140 2.07 6.57 -3.10
CA PRO A 140 1.67 7.90 -2.67
C PRO A 140 2.33 8.99 -3.53
N PRO A 141 1.64 10.12 -3.76
CA PRO A 141 2.20 11.22 -4.53
C PRO A 141 3.44 11.77 -3.83
N ASP A 142 4.47 12.09 -4.63
CA ASP A 142 5.67 12.74 -4.11
C ASP A 142 5.37 14.19 -3.76
N LEU A 143 5.12 14.43 -2.47
CA LEU A 143 4.80 15.75 -1.93
C LEU A 143 5.95 16.75 -2.08
N SER A 144 7.19 16.29 -2.30
CA SER A 144 8.34 17.19 -2.52
C SER A 144 8.24 17.94 -3.85
N GLN A 145 7.55 17.33 -4.83
CA GLN A 145 7.33 17.89 -6.17
C GLN A 145 5.97 18.56 -6.33
N ALA A 146 5.12 18.51 -5.29
CA ALA A 146 3.79 19.07 -5.36
C ALA A 146 3.82 20.61 -5.31
N ASP A 147 2.98 21.23 -6.15
CA ASP A 147 2.70 22.66 -6.04
C ASP A 147 1.91 22.92 -4.76
N LEU A 148 2.37 23.88 -3.96
CA LEU A 148 1.62 24.42 -2.85
C LEU A 148 0.62 25.45 -3.38
N THR A 149 -0.63 25.32 -2.96
CA THR A 149 -1.70 26.21 -3.40
C THR A 149 -2.02 27.20 -2.29
N LEU A 150 -2.17 28.47 -2.67
CA LEU A 150 -2.61 29.55 -1.80
C LEU A 150 -3.94 29.17 -1.14
N THR A 151 -3.98 29.25 0.17
CA THR A 151 -5.15 29.02 1.01
C THR A 151 -5.31 30.23 1.92
N LEU A 152 -6.53 30.77 1.98
CA LEU A 152 -6.86 31.94 2.80
C LEU A 152 -7.71 31.47 3.96
N ILE A 153 -7.20 31.62 5.17
CA ILE A 153 -7.85 31.10 6.38
C ILE A 153 -8.38 32.27 7.20
N ASN A 154 -9.68 32.30 7.45
CA ASN A 154 -10.28 33.33 8.29
C ASN A 154 -9.70 33.24 9.72
N THR A 155 -9.09 34.31 10.20
CA THR A 155 -8.39 34.31 11.49
C THR A 155 -9.32 34.04 12.67
N LYS A 156 -10.62 34.37 12.56
CA LYS A 156 -11.63 34.09 13.60
C LYS A 156 -11.97 32.61 13.73
N GLN A 157 -11.66 31.79 12.73
CA GLN A 157 -11.94 30.35 12.74
C GLN A 157 -10.74 29.53 13.26
N ILE A 158 -9.60 30.16 13.51
CA ILE A 158 -8.39 29.48 13.96
C ILE A 158 -8.48 29.27 15.48
N ALA A 159 -8.50 28.02 15.93
CA ALA A 159 -8.41 27.67 17.34
C ALA A 159 -6.96 27.72 17.83
N SER A 160 -6.01 27.21 17.05
CA SER A 160 -4.59 27.25 17.41
C SER A 160 -3.69 27.19 16.18
N ILE A 161 -2.51 27.80 16.31
CA ILE A 161 -1.41 27.70 15.35
C ILE A 161 -0.21 27.14 16.10
N THR A 162 0.24 25.95 15.73
CA THR A 162 1.38 25.28 16.35
C THR A 162 2.54 25.21 15.37
N PRO A 163 3.69 25.87 15.64
CA PRO A 163 4.87 25.77 14.81
C PRO A 163 5.41 24.34 14.73
N ARG A 164 5.75 23.88 13.53
CA ARG A 164 6.39 22.57 13.28
C ARG A 164 7.88 22.76 13.07
N LEU A 165 8.61 22.91 14.17
CA LEU A 165 10.07 23.11 14.16
C LEU A 165 10.83 21.91 13.60
N ASP A 166 10.22 20.74 13.67
CA ASP A 166 10.70 19.47 13.12
C ASP A 166 10.61 19.42 11.58
N MET A 167 9.70 20.20 10.97
CA MET A 167 9.50 20.22 9.53
C MET A 167 10.15 21.46 8.90
N THR A 168 11.43 21.35 8.58
CA THR A 168 12.14 22.38 7.81
C THR A 168 11.80 22.28 6.31
N LYS A 169 12.05 23.33 5.54
CA LYS A 169 11.92 23.30 4.07
C LYS A 169 12.76 22.17 3.46
N ALA A 170 13.97 21.95 3.98
CA ALA A 170 14.84 20.86 3.55
C ALA A 170 14.22 19.48 3.85
N GLU A 171 13.62 19.29 5.02
CA GLU A 171 12.93 18.05 5.41
C GLU A 171 11.67 17.80 4.57
N TRP A 172 10.94 18.87 4.25
CA TRP A 172 9.78 18.80 3.38
C TRP A 172 10.13 18.31 1.97
N LEU A 173 11.22 18.83 1.42
CA LEU A 173 11.72 18.47 0.09
C LEU A 173 12.32 17.06 0.02
N LYS A 174 12.54 16.38 1.15
CA LYS A 174 12.87 14.97 1.11
C LYS A 174 11.63 14.18 0.66
N PRO A 175 11.78 13.25 -0.30
CA PRO A 175 10.69 12.37 -0.68
C PRO A 175 10.16 11.69 0.58
N ALA A 176 8.83 11.65 0.73
CA ALA A 176 8.24 10.92 1.85
C ALA A 176 8.74 9.47 1.78
N PRO A 177 9.04 8.84 2.94
CA PRO A 177 9.36 7.42 2.94
C PRO A 177 8.19 6.70 2.26
N VAL A 178 8.48 6.09 1.10
CA VAL A 178 7.47 5.35 0.35
C VAL A 178 7.06 4.21 1.28
N PRO A 179 5.78 4.11 1.70
CA PRO A 179 5.33 2.93 2.41
C PRO A 179 5.72 1.75 1.52
N PRO A 180 6.34 0.69 2.07
CA PRO A 180 6.59 -0.50 1.28
C PRO A 180 5.26 -0.83 0.57
N PRO A 181 5.26 -1.04 -0.76
CA PRO A 181 4.03 -1.21 -1.52
C PRO A 181 3.18 -2.20 -0.74
N THR A 182 1.97 -1.78 -0.35
CA THR A 182 1.11 -2.57 0.54
C THR A 182 0.75 -3.84 -0.20
N GLY A 183 1.63 -4.84 -0.09
CA GLY A 183 1.60 -6.08 -0.82
C GLY A 183 0.46 -6.97 -0.37
N ALA A 184 -0.50 -6.48 0.41
CA ALA A 184 -1.64 -7.24 0.88
C ALA A 184 -2.45 -7.85 -0.27
N ALA A 185 -2.71 -7.07 -1.34
CA ALA A 185 -3.40 -7.59 -2.53
C ALA A 185 -2.57 -8.65 -3.26
N ASP A 186 -1.28 -8.37 -3.47
CA ASP A 186 -0.34 -9.30 -4.12
C ASP A 186 -0.10 -10.57 -3.30
N LYS A 187 -0.08 -10.45 -1.97
CA LYS A 187 0.02 -11.55 -1.00
C LYS A 187 -1.24 -12.39 -1.00
N THR A 188 -2.41 -11.77 -0.99
CA THR A 188 -3.70 -12.46 -1.13
C THR A 188 -3.74 -13.24 -2.44
N LYS A 189 -3.28 -12.64 -3.55
CA LYS A 189 -3.18 -13.33 -4.83
C LYS A 189 -2.13 -14.45 -4.81
N THR A 190 -1.01 -14.28 -4.12
CA THR A 190 0.01 -15.34 -3.94
C THR A 190 -0.53 -16.51 -3.09
N ILE A 191 -1.32 -16.24 -2.04
CA ILE A 191 -2.04 -17.25 -1.26
C ILE A 191 -3.02 -18.01 -2.16
N SER A 192 -3.79 -17.30 -3.00
CA SER A 192 -4.70 -17.92 -3.97
C SER A 192 -3.96 -18.80 -4.99
N ASN A 193 -2.82 -18.33 -5.50
CA ASN A 193 -1.94 -19.08 -6.39
C ASN A 193 -1.43 -20.37 -5.72
N ALA A 194 -0.89 -20.27 -4.50
CA ALA A 194 -0.41 -21.41 -3.74
C ALA A 194 -1.53 -22.44 -3.45
N LYS A 195 -2.76 -21.97 -3.18
CA LYS A 195 -3.93 -22.85 -2.96
C LYS A 195 -4.29 -23.63 -4.22
N GLN A 196 -4.27 -22.97 -5.37
CA GLN A 196 -4.55 -23.61 -6.66
C GLN A 196 -3.47 -24.64 -7.02
N LEU A 197 -2.19 -24.34 -6.77
CA LEU A 197 -1.10 -25.31 -6.97
C LEU A 197 -1.24 -26.53 -6.07
N ALA A 198 -1.52 -26.32 -4.78
CA ALA A 198 -1.71 -27.42 -3.84
C ALA A 198 -2.90 -28.30 -4.24
N LEU A 199 -4.03 -27.69 -4.63
CA LEU A 199 -5.19 -28.43 -5.12
C LEU A 199 -4.86 -29.21 -6.41
N ALA A 200 -4.14 -28.62 -7.35
CA ALA A 200 -3.72 -29.29 -8.58
C ALA A 200 -2.84 -30.52 -8.29
N THR A 201 -1.93 -30.42 -7.32
CA THR A 201 -1.12 -31.58 -6.88
C THR A 201 -1.96 -32.65 -6.20
N LEU A 202 -2.97 -32.27 -5.42
CA LEU A 202 -3.90 -33.23 -4.80
C LEU A 202 -4.76 -33.95 -5.84
N MET A 203 -5.24 -33.23 -6.86
CA MET A 203 -5.98 -33.83 -7.98
C MET A 203 -5.10 -34.81 -8.76
N TYR A 204 -3.85 -34.43 -9.03
CA TYR A 204 -2.87 -35.36 -9.59
C TYR A 204 -2.71 -36.60 -8.70
N ALA A 205 -2.47 -36.43 -7.40
CA ALA A 205 -2.25 -37.57 -6.51
C ALA A 205 -3.47 -38.52 -6.52
N ALA A 206 -4.69 -37.99 -6.51
CA ALA A 206 -5.91 -38.79 -6.58
C ALA A 206 -6.01 -39.63 -7.87
N ASP A 207 -5.53 -39.12 -9.00
CA ASP A 207 -5.51 -39.85 -10.29
C ASP A 207 -4.36 -40.87 -10.39
N PHE A 208 -3.34 -40.77 -9.52
CA PHE A 208 -2.11 -41.57 -9.56
C PHE A 208 -1.85 -42.29 -8.23
N ASP A 209 -2.85 -43.02 -7.71
CA ASP A 209 -2.76 -43.89 -6.52
C ASP A 209 -2.27 -43.18 -5.25
N ASP A 210 -2.72 -41.94 -5.03
CA ASP A 210 -2.31 -41.07 -3.92
C ASP A 210 -0.80 -40.79 -3.88
N VAL A 211 -0.11 -40.80 -5.02
CA VAL A 211 1.34 -40.53 -5.11
C VAL A 211 1.60 -39.11 -5.61
N ILE A 212 2.34 -38.33 -4.82
CA ILE A 212 2.82 -36.99 -5.24
C ILE A 212 3.81 -37.17 -6.41
N PRO A 213 3.78 -36.30 -7.45
CA PRO A 213 4.66 -36.43 -8.62
C PRO A 213 6.13 -36.70 -8.26
N TYR A 214 6.73 -37.76 -8.81
CA TYR A 214 8.15 -38.09 -8.56
C TYR A 214 9.10 -37.30 -9.48
N VAL A 215 8.98 -35.98 -9.43
CA VAL A 215 9.75 -35.03 -10.25
C VAL A 215 11.14 -34.76 -9.66
N GLN A 216 12.04 -34.20 -10.48
CA GLN A 216 13.39 -33.80 -10.07
C GLN A 216 13.56 -32.27 -9.94
N SER A 217 12.52 -31.50 -10.23
CA SER A 217 12.51 -30.05 -10.10
C SER A 217 11.09 -29.52 -9.87
N THR A 218 10.97 -28.32 -9.28
CA THR A 218 9.69 -27.63 -9.14
C THR A 218 9.00 -27.41 -10.50
N LYS A 219 9.76 -27.04 -11.54
CA LYS A 219 9.20 -26.85 -12.89
C LYS A 219 8.64 -28.15 -13.48
N GLY A 220 9.31 -29.27 -13.25
CA GLY A 220 8.76 -30.58 -13.60
C GLY A 220 7.45 -30.87 -12.86
N GLY A 221 7.36 -30.46 -11.59
CA GLY A 221 6.13 -30.49 -10.82
C GLY A 221 5.00 -29.71 -11.49
N PHE A 222 5.27 -28.46 -11.88
CA PHE A 222 4.30 -27.61 -12.58
C PHE A 222 3.87 -28.18 -13.94
N GLU A 223 4.80 -28.71 -14.73
CA GLU A 223 4.50 -29.34 -16.02
C GLU A 223 3.54 -30.54 -15.86
N VAL A 224 3.79 -31.37 -14.86
CA VAL A 224 2.97 -32.57 -14.60
C VAL A 224 1.59 -32.22 -14.07
N THR A 225 1.48 -31.17 -13.25
CA THR A 225 0.21 -30.76 -12.66
C THR A 225 -0.56 -29.74 -13.50
N GLU A 226 0.00 -29.26 -14.61
CA GLU A 226 -0.64 -28.30 -15.53
C GLU A 226 -2.06 -28.71 -15.96
N PRO A 227 -2.37 -29.99 -16.29
CA PRO A 227 -3.73 -30.37 -16.66
C PRO A 227 -4.80 -30.02 -15.60
N TYR A 228 -4.39 -29.86 -14.34
CA TYR A 228 -5.26 -29.56 -13.20
C TYR A 228 -5.35 -28.07 -12.86
N PHE A 229 -4.60 -27.20 -13.53
CA PHE A 229 -4.74 -25.75 -13.41
C PHE A 229 -4.71 -25.04 -14.77
N LYS A 230 -5.67 -24.15 -15.02
CA LYS A 230 -5.86 -23.53 -16.35
C LYS A 230 -4.95 -22.33 -16.65
N ASN A 231 -4.19 -21.86 -15.67
CA ASN A 231 -3.43 -20.61 -15.78
C ASN A 231 -2.01 -20.77 -15.24
N ARG A 232 -1.00 -20.71 -16.12
CA ARG A 232 0.42 -20.84 -15.72
C ARG A 232 0.89 -19.72 -14.79
N GLU A 233 0.24 -18.55 -14.80
CA GLU A 233 0.56 -17.43 -13.92
C GLU A 233 0.43 -17.78 -12.43
N ILE A 234 -0.32 -18.83 -12.07
CA ILE A 234 -0.43 -19.26 -10.66
C ILE A 234 0.89 -19.83 -10.12
N THR A 235 1.84 -20.16 -11.00
CA THR A 235 3.18 -20.62 -10.59
C THR A 235 4.07 -19.48 -10.07
N LYS A 236 3.66 -18.23 -10.28
CA LYS A 236 4.39 -17.04 -9.80
C LYS A 236 3.98 -16.67 -8.38
N SER A 237 4.97 -16.25 -7.60
CA SER A 237 4.75 -15.41 -6.42
C SER A 237 4.75 -13.95 -6.85
N LEU A 238 3.93 -13.14 -6.18
CA LEU A 238 3.91 -11.68 -6.31
C LEU A 238 4.61 -10.99 -5.14
N ASN A 239 5.43 -11.72 -4.40
CA ASN A 239 6.26 -11.16 -3.36
C ASN A 239 7.23 -10.12 -3.98
N PRO A 240 7.25 -8.87 -3.51
CA PRO A 240 8.08 -7.80 -4.06
C PRO A 240 9.59 -8.10 -3.95
N ASN A 241 10.00 -9.02 -3.07
CA ASN A 241 11.38 -9.47 -2.95
C ASN A 241 11.79 -10.47 -4.06
N GLY A 242 10.91 -10.71 -5.03
CA GLY A 242 11.13 -11.64 -6.15
C GLY A 242 11.25 -13.08 -5.67
N ALA A 243 10.32 -13.50 -4.81
CA ALA A 243 10.23 -14.88 -4.36
C ALA A 243 9.67 -15.79 -5.46
N LYS A 244 9.88 -17.10 -5.31
CA LYS A 244 9.32 -18.15 -6.16
C LYS A 244 8.56 -19.14 -5.31
N LEU A 245 7.42 -19.63 -5.83
CA LEU A 245 6.73 -20.78 -5.25
C LEU A 245 7.51 -22.05 -5.63
N LEU A 246 7.93 -22.81 -4.63
CA LEU A 246 8.72 -24.02 -4.77
C LEU A 246 7.96 -25.23 -4.23
N LEU A 247 8.04 -26.34 -4.96
CA LEU A 247 7.59 -27.65 -4.49
C LEU A 247 8.58 -28.19 -3.47
N ASN A 248 8.09 -28.74 -2.36
CA ASN A 248 8.92 -29.48 -1.41
C ASN A 248 9.40 -30.81 -2.03
N MET A 249 10.65 -30.83 -2.47
CA MET A 249 11.25 -31.99 -3.15
C MET A 249 11.43 -33.21 -2.24
N ALA A 250 11.34 -33.07 -0.91
CA ALA A 250 11.32 -34.20 0.01
C ALA A 250 10.07 -35.09 -0.19
N LEU A 251 8.99 -34.51 -0.72
CA LEU A 251 7.71 -35.19 -0.94
C LEU A 251 7.56 -35.79 -2.35
N ALA A 252 8.49 -35.52 -3.27
CA ALA A 252 8.40 -36.03 -4.63
C ALA A 252 8.42 -37.58 -4.65
N GLY A 253 7.39 -38.19 -5.22
CA GLY A 253 7.21 -39.64 -5.28
C GLY A 253 6.74 -40.28 -3.99
N VAL A 254 6.36 -39.50 -2.98
CA VAL A 254 5.86 -40.03 -1.70
C VAL A 254 4.36 -40.31 -1.83
N ASN A 255 3.91 -41.44 -1.28
CA ASN A 255 2.48 -41.73 -1.15
C ASN A 255 1.89 -40.90 0.00
N MET A 256 0.76 -40.25 -0.24
CA MET A 256 0.12 -39.35 0.72
C MET A 256 -0.24 -40.05 2.05
N SER A 257 -0.59 -41.34 2.02
CA SER A 257 -0.84 -42.11 3.25
C SER A 257 0.40 -42.29 4.13
N GLY A 258 1.60 -42.13 3.56
CA GLY A 258 2.87 -42.14 4.29
C GLY A 258 3.24 -40.82 4.96
N ILE A 259 2.41 -39.77 4.82
CA ILE A 259 2.62 -38.46 5.44
C ILE A 259 1.79 -38.40 6.73
N GLU A 260 2.45 -38.52 7.88
CA GLU A 260 1.76 -38.64 9.19
C GLU A 260 0.94 -37.41 9.57
N LEU A 261 1.46 -36.20 9.32
CA LEU A 261 0.84 -34.93 9.70
C LEU A 261 0.67 -34.04 8.47
N PRO A 262 -0.35 -34.28 7.61
CA PRO A 262 -0.48 -33.56 6.35
C PRO A 262 -0.76 -32.05 6.54
N ALA A 263 -1.49 -31.68 7.59
CA ALA A 263 -1.72 -30.29 7.96
C ALA A 263 -0.47 -29.57 8.51
N GLU A 264 0.60 -30.29 8.84
CA GLU A 264 1.86 -29.70 9.31
C GLU A 264 3.02 -29.91 8.32
N THR A 265 2.78 -30.61 7.20
CA THR A 265 3.81 -30.92 6.21
C THR A 265 3.70 -29.96 5.02
N ILE A 266 4.76 -29.21 4.77
CA ILE A 266 4.79 -28.22 3.68
C ILE A 266 4.82 -28.92 2.32
N LEU A 267 3.87 -28.59 1.44
CA LEU A 267 3.83 -29.01 0.05
C LEU A 267 4.46 -27.96 -0.89
N PHE A 268 4.00 -26.71 -0.82
CA PHE A 268 4.58 -25.58 -1.55
C PHE A 268 4.99 -24.47 -0.59
N TYR A 269 6.05 -23.73 -0.91
CA TYR A 269 6.52 -22.61 -0.10
C TYR A 269 7.18 -21.53 -0.95
N GLU A 270 7.24 -20.31 -0.42
CA GLU A 270 8.08 -19.25 -0.97
C GLU A 270 9.53 -19.34 -0.47
N ASP A 271 10.49 -19.19 -1.37
CA ASP A 271 11.93 -19.22 -1.04
C ASP A 271 12.39 -18.01 -0.21
N LYS A 272 11.72 -16.86 -0.35
CA LYS A 272 11.98 -15.61 0.37
C LYS A 272 10.76 -15.16 1.18
N GLU A 273 11.01 -14.42 2.24
CA GLU A 273 9.97 -13.77 3.04
C GLU A 273 9.43 -12.51 2.36
N TRP A 274 8.21 -12.14 2.75
CA TRP A 274 7.57 -10.87 2.44
C TRP A 274 8.21 -9.74 3.25
N PRO A 275 8.01 -8.47 2.88
CA PRO A 275 8.50 -7.32 3.66
C PRO A 275 8.02 -7.29 5.12
N ASP A 276 6.92 -7.97 5.44
CA ASP A 276 6.39 -8.14 6.80
C ASP A 276 7.03 -9.32 7.57
N GLY A 277 8.05 -9.97 7.00
CA GLY A 277 8.76 -11.10 7.61
C GLY A 277 8.04 -12.45 7.50
N THR A 278 6.90 -12.51 6.80
CA THR A 278 6.12 -13.75 6.67
C THR A 278 6.41 -14.52 5.38
N ARG A 279 5.97 -15.78 5.27
CA ARG A 279 6.05 -16.60 4.04
C ARG A 279 4.73 -17.27 3.73
N VAL A 280 4.31 -17.26 2.47
CA VAL A 280 3.15 -18.05 2.03
C VAL A 280 3.57 -19.51 1.85
N VAL A 281 2.81 -20.40 2.47
CA VAL A 281 3.05 -21.83 2.49
C VAL A 281 1.75 -22.59 2.29
N ALA A 282 1.76 -23.59 1.41
CA ALA A 282 0.68 -24.55 1.25
C ALA A 282 1.09 -25.90 1.85
N PHE A 283 0.18 -26.53 2.59
CA PHE A 283 0.38 -27.81 3.26
C PHE A 283 -0.15 -28.96 2.42
N THR A 284 0.21 -30.21 2.78
CA THR A 284 -0.14 -31.39 1.98
C THR A 284 -1.60 -31.81 2.09
N ASP A 285 -2.37 -31.29 3.03
CA ASP A 285 -3.85 -31.38 3.03
C ASP A 285 -4.51 -30.31 2.12
N GLY A 286 -3.69 -29.45 1.51
CA GLY A 286 -4.10 -28.41 0.58
C GLY A 286 -4.45 -27.07 1.22
N HIS A 287 -4.44 -26.89 2.55
CA HIS A 287 -4.65 -25.54 3.10
C HIS A 287 -3.42 -24.65 2.93
N VAL A 288 -3.62 -23.33 3.03
CA VAL A 288 -2.56 -22.33 2.82
C VAL A 288 -2.54 -21.36 3.99
N LYS A 289 -1.35 -21.01 4.46
CA LYS A 289 -1.14 -20.05 5.54
C LYS A 289 0.01 -19.10 5.19
N SER A 290 -0.08 -17.88 5.71
CA SER A 290 1.07 -16.98 5.81
C SER A 290 1.73 -17.21 7.16
N LEU A 291 2.93 -17.78 7.17
CA LEU A 291 3.68 -18.10 8.40
C LEU A 291 4.55 -16.94 8.83
N SER A 292 4.58 -16.60 10.12
CA SER A 292 5.61 -15.71 10.67
C SER A 292 7.00 -16.36 10.61
N ALA A 293 8.06 -15.60 10.92
CA ALA A 293 9.42 -16.13 10.97
C ALA A 293 9.55 -17.28 12.00
N GLU A 294 8.90 -17.16 13.16
CA GLU A 294 8.90 -18.18 14.21
C GLU A 294 8.15 -19.44 13.79
N GLU A 295 6.97 -19.27 13.17
CA GLU A 295 6.20 -20.39 12.63
C GLU A 295 6.98 -21.08 11.50
N TRP A 296 7.65 -20.32 10.63
CA TRP A 296 8.48 -20.87 9.57
C TRP A 296 9.56 -21.80 10.12
N GLU A 297 10.31 -21.39 11.15
CA GLU A 297 11.34 -22.26 11.74
C GLU A 297 10.76 -23.54 12.36
N ARG A 298 9.50 -23.52 12.83
CA ARG A 298 8.79 -24.74 13.27
C ARG A 298 8.53 -25.71 12.12
N PHE A 299 8.08 -25.23 10.96
CA PHE A 299 7.66 -26.10 9.84
C PHE A 299 8.76 -26.41 8.83
N LYS A 300 9.81 -25.59 8.76
CA LYS A 300 10.97 -25.75 7.86
C LYS A 300 11.65 -27.13 7.90
N PRO A 301 11.74 -27.85 9.03
CA PRO A 301 12.27 -29.22 9.04
C PRO A 301 11.54 -30.19 8.10
N THR A 302 10.26 -29.93 7.79
CA THR A 302 9.47 -30.78 6.87
C THR A 302 9.97 -30.76 5.42
N LEU A 303 10.80 -29.77 5.07
CA LEU A 303 11.45 -29.67 3.76
C LEU A 303 12.59 -30.67 3.55
N SER A 304 13.02 -31.35 4.62
CA SER A 304 14.14 -32.30 4.62
C SER A 304 13.73 -33.71 5.08
N LEU A 305 12.43 -34.03 5.06
CA LEU A 305 11.94 -35.36 5.47
C LEU A 305 12.51 -36.47 4.58
N LYS A 306 12.77 -37.62 5.17
CA LYS A 306 13.23 -38.83 4.47
C LYS A 306 12.09 -39.84 4.46
N LEU A 307 11.14 -39.64 3.55
CA LEU A 307 9.98 -40.51 3.38
C LEU A 307 10.24 -41.56 2.29
N PRO A 308 9.65 -42.76 2.39
CA PRO A 308 9.75 -43.78 1.35
C PRO A 308 9.07 -43.28 0.07
N ARG A 309 9.77 -43.45 -1.06
CA ARG A 309 9.27 -43.06 -2.38
C ARG A 309 8.80 -44.28 -3.15
N VAL A 310 7.74 -44.11 -3.93
CA VAL A 310 7.11 -45.13 -4.76
C VAL A 310 7.44 -44.87 -6.23
N GLY A 311 7.77 -45.93 -6.96
CA GLY A 311 8.04 -45.86 -8.40
C GLY A 311 9.42 -45.33 -8.77
N LYS A 312 9.56 -44.94 -10.04
CA LYS A 312 10.79 -44.40 -10.61
C LYS A 312 10.66 -42.87 -10.75
N PRO A 313 11.76 -42.12 -10.58
CA PRO A 313 11.73 -40.69 -10.84
C PRO A 313 11.36 -40.41 -12.29
N LEU A 314 10.54 -39.39 -12.50
CA LEU A 314 10.23 -38.85 -13.81
C LEU A 314 11.49 -38.24 -14.46
N PRO A 315 11.56 -38.14 -15.80
CA PRO A 315 12.73 -37.60 -16.49
C PRO A 315 13.15 -36.23 -15.96
N ALA A 316 14.45 -36.04 -15.73
CA ALA A 316 14.98 -34.76 -15.23
C ALA A 316 14.79 -33.59 -16.21
N THR A 317 14.54 -33.88 -17.49
CA THR A 317 14.24 -32.91 -18.54
C THR A 317 12.82 -32.35 -18.46
N LEU A 318 11.95 -32.91 -17.62
CA LEU A 318 10.57 -32.47 -17.48
C LEU A 318 10.51 -31.05 -16.89
N GLY A 319 9.72 -30.18 -17.52
CA GLY A 319 9.63 -28.75 -17.18
C GLY A 319 10.82 -27.90 -17.67
N SER A 320 11.73 -28.44 -18.49
CA SER A 320 12.80 -27.65 -19.13
C SER A 320 12.25 -26.51 -20.00
N ASN A 321 11.10 -26.74 -20.63
CA ASN A 321 10.38 -25.75 -21.43
C ASN A 321 9.32 -24.97 -20.63
N TRP A 322 9.32 -25.08 -19.29
CA TRP A 322 8.40 -24.32 -18.46
C TRP A 322 8.84 -22.85 -18.41
N ASP A 323 8.22 -22.05 -19.27
CA ASP A 323 8.22 -20.60 -19.22
C ASP A 323 6.80 -20.09 -18.95
N VAL A 324 6.73 -19.01 -18.17
CA VAL A 324 5.49 -18.40 -17.70
C VAL A 324 5.13 -17.18 -18.58
N GLY A 325 5.57 -17.19 -19.84
CA GLY A 325 5.51 -16.03 -20.75
C GLY A 325 4.74 -16.22 -22.06
N ASP A 326 4.54 -17.45 -22.56
CA ASP A 326 4.28 -17.66 -24.00
C ASP A 326 3.00 -18.45 -24.38
N ARG A 327 1.97 -18.49 -23.54
CA ARG A 327 0.66 -19.10 -23.92
C ARG A 327 -0.55 -18.34 -23.40
#